data_AF-A0A7J6VU91-F1
#
_entry.id   AF-A0A7J6VU91-F1
#
_cell.length_a   1.000
_cell.length_b   1.000
_cell.length_c   1.000
_cell.angle_alpha   90.00
_cell.angle_beta   90.00
_cell.angle_gamma   90.00
#
_symmetry.space_group_name_H-M   'P 1'
#
loop_
_entity.id
_entity.type
_entity.pdbx_description
1 polymer ?
#
loop_
_entity_poly.entity_id
_entity_poly.type
_entity_poly.pdbx_seq_one_letter_code
_entity_poly.pdbx_strand_id
1 'polypeptide(L)'
;MVLMASPDCFTCFFRIQSIAPDMRGYGDTDAPASFHSYTSLHIVGYLIALIDLFGVDQVFVIGHDWGANIASHLCLFCPDKFKALVNLSVHYFPRNPMSKPIRAVYGDDFYVIRFQEPGEIEAEFARVGAETVIQKFLPYVIQFTGNCKES
;
A
#
# COMPACT_ATOMS: atom_id res chain seq x y z
N MET A 1 -2.58 0.53 0.53
CA MET A 1 -2.74 2.00 0.40
C MET A 1 -1.96 2.66 1.52
N VAL A 2 -1.18 3.68 1.20
CA VAL A 2 -0.53 4.57 2.17
C VAL A 2 -1.08 5.97 1.92
N LEU A 3 -1.63 6.64 2.93
CA LEU A 3 -2.05 8.03 2.85
C LEU A 3 -1.06 8.89 3.64
N MET A 4 -0.60 9.97 3.04
CA MET A 4 0.23 10.97 3.71
C MET A 4 -0.56 12.25 3.88
N ALA A 5 -0.47 12.86 5.07
CA ALA A 5 -1.14 14.11 5.38
C ALA A 5 -0.14 15.15 5.90
N SER A 6 -0.05 16.30 5.22
CA SER A 6 0.70 17.47 5.71
C SER A 6 -0.24 18.42 6.49
N PRO A 7 0.19 18.94 7.65
CA PRO A 7 -0.63 19.84 8.47
C PRO A 7 -0.63 21.34 8.10
N ASP A 8 -0.22 21.77 6.90
CA ASP A 8 -0.13 23.21 6.60
C ASP A 8 -1.49 23.88 6.30
N CYS A 9 -2.07 24.57 7.31
CA CYS A 9 -2.29 26.03 7.27
C CYS A 9 -2.84 26.55 8.61
N PHE A 10 -2.08 27.46 9.24
CA PHE A 10 -2.30 28.04 10.58
C PHE A 10 -3.32 29.19 10.60
N THR A 11 -4.54 29.01 10.07
CA THR A 11 -5.63 29.98 10.29
C THR A 11 -7.01 29.29 10.26
N CYS A 12 -7.59 29.10 11.43
CA CYS A 12 -9.02 28.86 11.73
C CYS A 12 -9.80 27.72 11.04
N PHE A 13 -9.22 26.93 10.13
CA PHE A 13 -9.78 25.67 9.63
C PHE A 13 -8.63 24.70 9.35
N PHE A 14 -8.59 23.53 10.02
CA PHE A 14 -7.58 22.51 9.76
C PHE A 14 -7.75 21.96 8.34
N ARG A 15 -7.04 22.53 7.37
CA ARG A 15 -6.95 21.96 6.03
C ARG A 15 -5.88 20.88 6.05
N ILE A 16 -6.30 19.63 5.85
CA ILE A 16 -5.38 18.52 5.69
C ILE A 16 -5.17 18.32 4.20
N GLN A 17 -3.93 18.40 3.73
CA GLN A 17 -3.58 17.97 2.38
C GLN A 17 -3.25 16.49 2.41
N SER A 18 -4.10 15.67 1.80
CA SER A 18 -3.93 14.23 1.73
C SER A 18 -3.40 13.79 0.36
N ILE A 19 -2.46 12.86 0.36
CA ILE A 19 -1.87 12.28 -0.85
C ILE A 19 -1.92 10.76 -0.70
N ALA A 20 -2.51 10.08 -1.69
CA ALA A 20 -2.57 8.63 -1.79
C ALA A 20 -1.82 8.19 -3.05
N PRO A 21 -0.49 7.97 -2.98
CA PRO A 21 0.25 7.49 -4.14
C PRO A 21 -0.08 6.03 -4.41
N ASP A 22 -0.16 5.69 -5.69
CA ASP A 22 -0.02 4.30 -6.12
C ASP A 22 1.39 3.82 -5.75
N MET A 23 1.47 2.64 -5.15
CA MET A 23 2.76 2.01 -4.83
C MET A 23 3.27 1.30 -6.08
N ARG A 24 4.59 1.22 -6.25
CA ARG A 24 5.21 0.44 -7.35
C ARG A 24 4.53 -0.91 -7.54
N GLY A 25 4.15 -1.23 -8.78
CA GLY A 25 3.40 -2.42 -9.15
C GLY A 25 1.88 -2.30 -9.02
N TYR A 26 1.36 -1.12 -8.65
CA TYR A 26 -0.07 -0.85 -8.54
C TYR A 26 -0.49 0.34 -9.39
N GLY A 27 -1.76 0.33 -9.81
CA GLY A 27 -2.40 1.43 -10.51
C GLY A 27 -1.58 1.88 -11.73
N ASP A 28 -1.29 3.17 -11.78
CA ASP A 28 -0.58 3.79 -12.91
C ASP A 28 0.95 3.84 -12.70
N THR A 29 1.49 3.16 -11.68
CA THR A 29 2.95 3.09 -11.48
C THR A 29 3.61 1.96 -12.25
N ASP A 30 4.90 2.13 -12.53
CA ASP A 30 5.72 1.08 -13.12
C ASP A 30 5.67 -0.22 -12.29
N ALA A 31 5.62 -1.34 -13.00
CA ALA A 31 5.65 -2.69 -12.43
C ALA A 31 6.87 -3.47 -12.95
N PRO A 32 8.09 -3.24 -12.41
CA PRO A 32 9.28 -4.01 -12.78
C PRO A 32 9.05 -5.53 -12.63
N ALA A 33 9.58 -6.34 -13.55
CA ALA A 33 9.37 -7.80 -13.48
C ALA A 33 10.13 -8.48 -12.34
N SER A 34 11.24 -7.92 -11.87
CA SER A 34 12.07 -8.54 -10.84
C SER A 34 11.48 -8.34 -9.45
N PHE A 35 11.23 -9.43 -8.72
CA PHE A 35 10.76 -9.37 -7.33
C PHE A 35 11.75 -8.63 -6.41
N HIS A 36 13.04 -8.61 -6.75
CA HIS A 36 14.07 -7.84 -6.03
C HIS A 36 13.81 -6.32 -6.04
N SER A 37 13.00 -5.81 -6.96
CA SER A 37 12.62 -4.39 -7.05
C SER A 37 11.50 -3.98 -6.08
N TYR A 38 10.96 -4.91 -5.30
CA TYR A 38 9.81 -4.70 -4.39
C TYR A 38 10.15 -4.94 -2.91
N THR A 39 11.44 -4.97 -2.55
CA THR A 39 11.80 -5.07 -1.13
C THR A 39 11.25 -3.86 -0.36
N SER A 40 10.98 -4.03 0.94
CA SER A 40 10.50 -2.94 1.79
C SER A 40 11.39 -1.70 1.70
N LEU A 41 12.71 -1.87 1.53
CA LEU A 41 13.66 -0.75 1.37
C LEU A 41 13.45 0.03 0.09
N HIS A 42 13.14 -0.62 -1.04
CA HIS A 42 12.84 0.08 -2.28
C HIS A 42 11.56 0.90 -2.17
N ILE A 43 10.50 0.31 -1.58
CA ILE A 43 9.22 1.00 -1.42
C ILE A 43 9.36 2.17 -0.43
N VAL A 44 10.06 1.96 0.69
CA VAL A 44 10.36 3.02 1.67
C VAL A 44 11.15 4.14 1.01
N GLY A 45 12.24 3.83 0.30
CA GLY A 45 13.07 4.83 -0.37
C GLY A 45 12.27 5.67 -1.38
N TYR A 46 11.39 5.03 -2.15
CA TYR A 46 10.48 5.72 -3.07
C TYR A 46 9.54 6.69 -2.35
N LEU A 47 8.90 6.25 -1.26
CA LEU A 47 7.95 7.08 -0.51
C LEU A 47 8.64 8.25 0.22
N ILE A 48 9.87 8.06 0.71
CA ILE A 48 10.67 9.17 1.27
C ILE A 48 11.05 10.18 0.19
N ALA A 49 11.50 9.73 -0.99
CA ALA A 49 11.80 10.62 -2.10
C ALA A 49 10.56 11.42 -2.55
N LEU A 50 9.37 10.81 -2.47
CA LEU A 50 8.10 11.50 -2.74
C LEU A 50 7.81 12.58 -1.69
N ILE A 51 8.01 12.30 -0.40
CA ILE A 51 7.87 13.30 0.68
C ILE A 51 8.83 14.48 0.45
N ASP A 52 10.08 14.19 0.12
CA ASP A 52 11.10 15.21 -0.15
C ASP A 52 10.74 16.06 -1.37
N LEU A 53 10.15 15.47 -2.42
CA LEU A 53 9.66 16.18 -3.60
C LEU A 53 8.55 17.18 -3.27
N PHE A 54 7.69 16.86 -2.31
CA PHE A 54 6.65 17.78 -1.84
C PHE A 54 7.19 18.89 -0.92
N GLY A 55 8.46 18.81 -0.50
CA GLY A 55 9.11 19.84 0.32
C GLY A 55 8.54 19.95 1.74
N VAL A 56 7.97 18.87 2.28
CA VAL A 56 7.41 18.84 3.63
C VAL A 56 8.37 18.14 4.59
N ASP A 57 8.58 18.74 5.76
CA ASP A 57 9.53 18.19 6.74
C ASP A 57 9.01 16.91 7.40
N GLN A 58 7.72 16.89 7.76
CA GLN A 58 7.09 15.76 8.42
C GLN A 58 5.62 15.59 8.02
N VAL A 59 5.19 14.34 7.94
CA VAL A 59 3.79 13.97 7.58
C VAL A 59 3.17 13.02 8.60
N PHE A 60 1.84 12.93 8.60
CA PHE A 60 1.14 11.78 9.17
C PHE A 60 1.06 10.68 8.12
N VAL A 61 1.24 9.43 8.53
CA VAL A 61 1.14 8.27 7.63
C VAL A 61 0.05 7.32 8.08
N ILE A 62 -0.81 6.92 7.14
CA ILE A 62 -1.88 5.95 7.36
C ILE A 62 -1.65 4.78 6.42
N GLY A 63 -1.54 3.57 6.93
CA GLY A 63 -1.36 2.36 6.14
C GLY A 63 -2.53 1.39 6.29
N HIS A 64 -2.90 0.74 5.18
CA HIS A 64 -3.89 -0.34 5.14
C HIS A 64 -3.31 -1.56 4.43
N ASP A 65 -3.56 -2.75 4.98
CA ASP A 65 -3.12 -4.05 4.44
C ASP A 65 -1.58 -4.09 4.24
N TRP A 66 -1.05 -4.43 3.07
CA TRP A 66 0.39 -4.31 2.76
C TRP A 66 0.95 -2.91 3.03
N GLY A 67 0.12 -1.87 2.86
CA GLY A 67 0.48 -0.48 3.16
C GLY A 67 0.72 -0.22 4.64
N ALA A 68 0.05 -0.92 5.56
CA ALA A 68 0.32 -0.82 7.01
C ALA A 68 1.69 -1.39 7.37
N ASN A 69 2.09 -2.47 6.68
CA ASN A 69 3.42 -3.04 6.82
C ASN A 69 4.48 -2.02 6.38
N ILE A 70 4.31 -1.39 5.22
CA ILE A 70 5.24 -0.36 4.72
C ILE A 70 5.22 0.90 5.59
N ALA A 71 4.05 1.36 6.05
CA ALA A 71 3.94 2.53 6.94
C ALA A 71 4.70 2.32 8.26
N SER A 72 4.66 1.10 8.80
CA SER A 72 5.46 0.73 9.97
C SER A 72 6.97 0.81 9.68
N HIS A 73 7.41 0.30 8.51
CA HIS A 73 8.81 0.38 8.10
C HIS A 73 9.28 1.84 7.87
N LEU A 74 8.43 2.70 7.32
CA LEU A 74 8.72 4.13 7.14
C LEU A 74 9.07 4.79 8.48
N CYS A 75 8.23 4.60 9.50
CA CYS A 75 8.49 5.16 10.83
C CYS A 75 9.69 4.53 11.53
N LEU A 76 10.04 3.27 11.24
CA LEU A 76 11.21 2.61 11.81
C LEU A 76 12.52 3.07 11.17
N PHE A 77 12.54 3.25 9.84
CA PHE A 77 13.76 3.62 9.11
C PHE A 77 13.98 5.13 9.03
N CYS A 78 12.92 5.92 9.04
CA CYS A 78 12.98 7.38 8.90
C CYS A 78 12.07 8.07 9.93
N PRO A 79 12.27 7.85 11.25
CA PRO A 79 11.38 8.36 12.29
C PRO A 79 11.20 9.88 12.25
N ASP A 80 12.24 10.62 11.85
CA ASP A 80 12.22 12.07 11.80
C ASP A 80 11.25 12.65 10.76
N LYS A 81 10.81 11.83 9.78
CA LYS A 81 9.89 12.23 8.70
C LYS A 81 8.42 12.09 9.05
N PHE A 82 8.07 11.51 10.21
CA PHE A 82 6.69 11.15 10.54
C PHE A 82 6.24 11.65 11.91
N LYS A 83 5.09 12.34 11.96
CA LYS A 83 4.47 12.83 13.21
C LYS A 83 3.65 11.77 13.93
N ALA A 84 2.94 10.93 13.17
CA ALA A 84 2.21 9.80 13.72
C ALA A 84 1.94 8.74 12.64
N LEU A 85 1.65 7.52 13.10
CA LEU A 85 1.30 6.35 12.30
C LEU A 85 -0.12 5.88 12.68
N VAL A 86 -0.92 5.59 11.66
CA VAL A 86 -2.20 4.87 11.82
C VAL A 86 -2.16 3.63 10.95
N ASN A 87 -2.24 2.45 11.57
CA ASN A 87 -2.35 1.17 10.86
C ASN A 87 -3.79 0.67 10.90
N LEU A 88 -4.29 0.29 9.73
CA LEU A 88 -5.59 -0.34 9.52
C LEU A 88 -5.38 -1.77 9.03
N SER A 89 -6.24 -2.69 9.50
CA SER A 89 -6.28 -4.15 9.21
C SER A 89 -5.04 -4.98 9.62
N VAL A 90 -3.83 -4.44 9.52
CA VAL A 90 -2.59 -5.16 9.82
C VAL A 90 -1.80 -4.45 10.92
N HIS A 91 -1.67 -5.11 12.07
CA HIS A 91 -0.77 -4.72 13.16
C HIS A 91 0.72 -4.77 12.78
N TYR A 92 1.51 -3.94 13.47
CA TYR A 92 2.97 -4.01 13.43
C TYR A 92 3.46 -5.28 14.14
N PHE A 93 4.36 -6.00 13.48
CA PHE A 93 5.07 -7.14 14.03
C PHE A 93 6.56 -6.87 14.07
N PRO A 94 7.19 -6.83 15.26
CA PRO A 94 8.64 -6.82 15.38
C PRO A 94 9.24 -8.05 14.69
N ARG A 95 10.38 -7.88 14.03
CA ARG A 95 11.09 -8.99 13.40
C ARG A 95 11.45 -10.04 14.45
N ASN A 96 10.93 -11.25 14.26
CA ASN A 96 11.24 -12.40 15.11
C ASN A 96 11.96 -13.48 14.27
N PRO A 97 13.27 -13.72 14.47
CA PRO A 97 14.01 -14.75 13.74
C PRO A 97 13.43 -16.17 13.89
N MET A 98 12.67 -16.41 14.97
CA MET A 98 12.03 -17.70 15.25
C MET A 98 10.63 -17.84 14.64
N SER A 99 10.12 -16.79 13.97
CA SER A 99 8.83 -16.87 13.29
C SER A 99 8.85 -17.92 12.18
N LYS A 100 7.78 -18.71 12.09
CA LYS A 100 7.64 -19.69 11.02
C LYS A 100 7.38 -18.95 9.70
N PRO A 101 7.94 -19.41 8.57
CA PRO A 101 7.58 -18.88 7.25
C PRO A 101 6.07 -18.97 7.02
N ILE A 102 5.49 -17.98 6.33
CA ILE A 102 4.04 -17.92 6.02
C ILE A 102 3.56 -19.24 5.39
N ARG A 103 4.34 -19.80 4.45
CA ARG A 103 4.06 -21.09 3.81
C ARG A 103 3.91 -22.24 4.80
N ALA A 104 4.72 -22.28 5.87
CA ALA A 104 4.66 -23.32 6.89
C ALA A 104 3.44 -23.18 7.83
N VAL A 105 2.83 -21.99 7.89
CA VAL A 105 1.66 -21.71 8.74
C VAL A 105 0.35 -21.90 7.97
N TYR A 106 0.29 -21.41 6.73
CA TYR A 106 -0.95 -21.35 5.95
C TYR A 106 -1.01 -22.33 4.79
N GLY A 107 0.09 -23.02 4.49
CA GLY A 107 0.18 -23.97 3.38
C GLY A 107 0.33 -23.30 2.01
N ASP A 108 0.32 -24.15 0.99
CA ASP A 108 0.62 -23.76 -0.40
C ASP A 108 -0.57 -23.10 -1.10
N ASP A 109 -1.79 -23.36 -0.64
CA ASP A 109 -3.02 -22.77 -1.20
C ASP A 109 -3.28 -21.34 -0.70
N PHE A 110 -2.50 -20.86 0.25
CA PHE A 110 -2.63 -19.50 0.73
C PHE A 110 -2.25 -18.50 -0.37
N TYR A 111 -3.09 -17.48 -0.57
CA TYR A 111 -2.97 -16.59 -1.73
C TYR A 111 -1.57 -15.95 -1.85
N VAL A 112 -0.94 -15.52 -0.75
CA VAL A 112 0.40 -14.92 -0.79
C VAL A 112 1.45 -15.88 -1.35
N ILE A 113 1.26 -17.19 -1.15
CA ILE A 113 2.15 -18.24 -1.66
C ILE A 113 1.83 -18.54 -3.12
N ARG A 114 0.55 -18.67 -3.45
CA ARG A 114 0.10 -18.97 -4.83
C ARG A 114 0.53 -17.92 -5.85
N PHE A 115 0.61 -16.66 -5.44
CA PHE A 115 0.97 -15.54 -6.32
C PHE A 115 2.50 -15.33 -6.47
N GLN A 116 3.35 -16.19 -5.89
CA GLN A 116 4.81 -16.02 -6.00
C GLN A 116 5.40 -16.50 -7.32
N GLU A 117 4.75 -17.44 -8.00
CA GLU A 117 5.22 -17.99 -9.28
C GLU A 117 4.58 -17.20 -10.45
N PRO A 118 5.35 -16.36 -11.16
CA PRO A 118 4.79 -15.53 -12.23
C PRO A 118 4.23 -16.40 -13.36
N GLY A 119 2.98 -16.13 -13.76
CA GLY A 119 2.30 -16.80 -14.86
C GLY A 119 1.30 -17.88 -14.43
N GLU A 120 1.45 -18.48 -13.23
CA GLU A 120 0.58 -19.55 -12.75
C GLU A 120 -0.85 -19.04 -12.49
N ILE A 121 -0.99 -18.00 -11.66
CA ILE A 121 -2.29 -17.41 -11.33
C ILE A 121 -2.86 -16.65 -12.52
N GLU A 122 -2.01 -15.99 -13.31
CA GLU A 122 -2.41 -15.31 -14.53
C GLU A 122 -3.04 -16.29 -15.54
N ALA A 123 -2.48 -17.49 -15.69
CA ALA A 123 -3.06 -18.55 -16.53
C ALA A 123 -4.39 -19.10 -15.97
N GLU A 124 -4.56 -19.12 -14.65
CA GLU A 124 -5.86 -19.46 -14.04
C GLU A 124 -6.90 -18.37 -14.29
N PHE A 125 -6.55 -17.10 -14.07
CA PHE A 125 -7.43 -15.97 -14.33
C PHE A 125 -7.77 -15.84 -15.82
N ALA A 126 -6.84 -16.15 -16.73
CA ALA A 126 -7.08 -16.15 -18.17
C ALA A 126 -8.19 -17.14 -18.58
N ARG A 127 -8.35 -18.27 -17.87
CA ARG A 127 -9.42 -19.25 -18.14
C ARG A 127 -10.82 -18.74 -17.80
N VAL A 128 -10.92 -17.83 -16.84
CA VAL A 128 -12.19 -17.28 -16.31
C VAL A 128 -12.50 -15.90 -16.89
N GLY A 129 -11.47 -15.19 -17.36
CA GLY A 129 -11.51 -13.80 -17.80
C GLY A 129 -11.25 -12.83 -16.65
N ALA A 130 -10.31 -11.91 -16.84
CA ALA A 130 -9.90 -10.94 -15.81
C ALA A 130 -11.07 -10.06 -15.33
N GLU A 131 -11.96 -9.66 -16.24
CA GLU A 131 -13.18 -8.91 -15.89
C GLU A 131 -14.06 -9.70 -14.92
N THR A 132 -14.33 -10.97 -15.21
CA THR A 132 -15.12 -11.86 -14.35
C THR A 132 -14.46 -12.02 -12.97
N VAL A 133 -13.13 -12.17 -12.94
CA VAL A 133 -12.37 -12.26 -11.68
C VAL A 133 -12.56 -11.00 -10.86
N ILE A 134 -12.35 -9.82 -11.46
CA ILE A 134 -12.53 -8.52 -10.78
C ILE A 134 -13.96 -8.35 -10.30
N GLN A 135 -14.97 -8.60 -11.14
CA GLN A 135 -16.39 -8.45 -10.77
C GLN A 135 -16.79 -9.38 -9.61
N LYS A 136 -16.27 -10.62 -9.58
CA LYS A 136 -16.54 -11.57 -8.49
C LYS A 136 -15.74 -11.27 -7.22
N PHE A 137 -14.57 -10.66 -7.34
CA PHE A 137 -13.73 -10.27 -6.20
C PHE A 137 -14.19 -8.95 -5.56
N LEU A 138 -14.79 -8.06 -6.36
CA LEU A 138 -15.27 -6.74 -5.98
C LEU A 138 -16.81 -6.58 -6.03
N PRO A 139 -17.63 -7.53 -5.53
CA PRO A 139 -19.09 -7.35 -5.56
C PRO A 139 -19.57 -6.20 -4.67
N TYR A 140 -18.70 -5.65 -3.81
CA TYR A 140 -18.97 -4.55 -2.89
C TYR A 140 -18.05 -3.33 -3.10
N VAL A 141 -17.76 -2.94 -4.34
CA VAL A 141 -17.27 -1.57 -4.56
C VAL A 141 -18.45 -0.62 -4.37
N ILE A 142 -18.31 0.22 -3.34
CA ILE A 142 -19.12 1.40 -3.06
C ILE A 142 -19.42 2.10 -4.38
N GLN A 143 -20.69 2.09 -4.79
CA GLN A 143 -21.17 2.98 -5.84
C GLN A 143 -20.95 4.40 -5.33
N PHE A 144 -19.86 5.05 -5.75
CA PHE A 144 -19.78 6.50 -5.71
C PHE A 144 -20.74 7.03 -6.77
N THR A 145 -22.04 7.04 -6.47
CA THR A 145 -23.04 7.85 -7.18
C THR A 145 -22.83 9.32 -6.82
N GLY A 146 -21.66 9.86 -7.17
CA GLY A 146 -21.37 11.28 -7.15
C GLY A 146 -21.63 11.86 -8.53
N ASN A 147 -22.87 12.24 -8.81
CA ASN A 147 -23.17 13.16 -9.90
C ASN A 147 -22.55 14.52 -9.54
N CYS A 148 -21.30 14.76 -9.91
CA CYS A 148 -20.77 16.12 -9.98
C CYS A 148 -21.38 16.76 -11.24
N LYS A 149 -22.54 17.39 -11.07
CA LYS A 149 -22.95 18.44 -12.00
C LYS A 149 -22.10 19.67 -11.67
N GLU A 150 -21.30 20.10 -12.64
CA GLU A 150 -20.72 21.43 -12.65
C GLU A 150 -21.83 22.47 -12.50
N SER A 151 -21.67 23.38 -11.54
CA SER A 151 -22.41 24.63 -11.42
C SER A 151 -21.49 25.70 -10.87
#